data_AF-A0ABD6F1Y1-F1
#
_entry.id   AF-A0ABD6F1Y1-F1
#
_cell.length_a   1.000
_cell.length_b   1.000
_cell.length_c   1.000
_cell.angle_alpha   90.00
_cell.angle_beta   90.00
_cell.angle_gamma   90.00
#
_symmetry.space_group_name_H-M   'P 1'
#
loop_
_entity.id
_entity.type
_entity.pdbx_description
1 polymer ?
#
loop_
_entity_poly.entity_id
_entity_poly.type
_entity_poly.pdbx_seq_one_letter_code
_entity_poly.pdbx_strand_id
1 'polypeptide(L)'
;MCNQSENELSIQLAIMDLYCEDLKKQFEIGYKETDCFSILLPANALNQLKLDCKLDLSRFSSELWRLLFHAPTRGGLYQSVIHFVSLFGRKTSDLLCKLQLNSSANVRCLLTLALKEYNRLLSVMNPYVVMDKLSDMDATYAVVLNDIAMKSDLRNLSRTSLIKSILQCLPIFGLDSWWNLLYAIQCQGSDGEEYVNSVVPKFSYFYERLRMERDEVDSSGPVFVVDKNCSISDAVLQSASKNCCFKVNLQYDLFPSLSKANCDSARGEPLFLRSYQEELAEPARNGENTIVCAPTGCGKTLVAVDIIQKHLIEGYSRKESRKVCFLVTNTTFLEQQTNVLKKYLEYRWIVKGISGATVSSTPVADIIRSVDVIVLTPQLLINTLEMKDPLNFSSFFSLSTFTLLVFDEAHHTNDNHPYNVIMDKYHCLKERGLIISGVHPFQILGMTASLGIGKAKTAEDAVKHIISICANMDISVISRVRKNVGDLCKFSGMTSDSIKLVETAHKHHELFHIFNDYMKKLEEILLDTKFSESSIHTPEGTSFLLDANPLQPPKAGRDSQGMTLSYVHLSLSEHIVGFSIKFSCDLFRKPSVFSKGYLYCFFCRL
;
A
#
# COMPACT_ATOMS: atom_id res chain seq x y z
N MET A 1 28.53 10.68 -3.17
CA MET A 1 28.12 9.26 -3.39
C MET A 1 29.03 8.25 -2.70
N CYS A 2 30.33 8.50 -2.44
CA CYS A 2 31.19 7.54 -1.68
C CYS A 2 30.75 7.26 -0.23
N ASN A 3 30.20 8.24 0.50
CA ASN A 3 29.87 8.05 1.93
C ASN A 3 28.59 7.23 2.19
N GLN A 4 27.71 7.02 1.20
CA GLN A 4 26.49 6.22 1.40
C GLN A 4 26.75 4.72 1.29
N SER A 5 27.64 4.30 0.38
CA SER A 5 28.01 2.89 0.20
C SER A 5 28.86 2.33 1.34
N GLU A 6 29.75 3.13 1.94
CA GLU A 6 30.57 2.68 3.08
C GLU A 6 29.74 2.52 4.36
N ASN A 7 28.78 3.42 4.59
CA ASN A 7 27.89 3.35 5.76
C ASN A 7 27.02 2.10 5.71
N GLU A 8 26.43 1.78 4.56
CA GLU A 8 25.59 0.60 4.40
C GLU A 8 26.38 -0.71 4.60
N LEU A 9 27.61 -0.78 4.07
CA LEU A 9 28.50 -1.91 4.27
C LEU A 9 28.87 -2.11 5.75
N SER A 10 29.12 -1.01 6.49
CA SER A 10 29.45 -1.09 7.92
C SER A 10 28.33 -1.70 8.77
N ILE A 11 27.08 -1.34 8.46
CA ILE A 11 25.88 -1.84 9.15
C ILE A 11 25.65 -3.31 8.80
N GLN A 12 25.78 -3.68 7.52
CA GLN A 12 25.67 -5.07 7.07
C GLN A 12 26.68 -5.98 7.79
N LEU A 13 27.93 -5.52 7.92
CA LEU A 13 28.96 -6.26 8.65
C LEU A 13 28.65 -6.36 10.15
N ALA A 14 28.13 -5.29 10.77
CA ALA A 14 27.72 -5.30 12.17
C ALA A 14 26.58 -6.30 12.44
N ILE A 15 25.58 -6.38 11.55
CA ILE A 15 24.48 -7.35 11.66
C ILE A 15 25.01 -8.78 11.54
N MET A 16 25.89 -9.04 10.58
CA MET A 16 26.45 -10.38 10.41
C MET A 16 27.32 -10.79 11.60
N ASP A 17 28.08 -9.86 12.19
CA ASP A 17 28.83 -10.12 13.43
C ASP A 17 27.91 -10.34 14.64
N LEU A 18 26.80 -9.61 14.73
CA LEU A 18 25.81 -9.79 15.79
C LEU A 18 25.22 -11.19 15.79
N TYR A 19 24.98 -11.78 14.61
CA TYR A 19 24.42 -13.12 14.44
C TYR A 19 25.47 -14.18 14.01
N CYS A 20 26.75 -13.96 14.29
CA CYS A 20 27.85 -14.81 13.80
C CYS A 20 27.74 -16.27 14.25
N GLU A 21 27.26 -16.53 15.47
CA GLU A 21 27.12 -17.90 15.99
C GLU A 21 26.00 -18.68 15.30
N ASP A 22 24.91 -18.00 14.91
CA ASP A 22 23.84 -18.63 14.15
C ASP A 22 24.26 -18.87 12.70
N LEU A 23 25.05 -17.96 12.13
CA LEU A 23 25.66 -18.13 10.81
C LEU A 23 26.63 -19.31 10.76
N LYS A 24 27.52 -19.45 11.76
CA LYS A 24 28.45 -20.59 11.85
C LYS A 24 27.69 -21.91 11.87
N LYS A 25 26.62 -22.02 12.66
CA LYS A 25 25.75 -23.22 12.66
C LYS A 25 25.13 -23.49 11.29
N GLN A 26 24.74 -22.45 10.54
CA GLN A 26 24.26 -22.64 9.17
C GLN A 26 25.37 -23.11 8.22
N PHE A 27 26.62 -22.65 8.39
CA PHE A 27 27.74 -23.16 7.60
C PHE A 27 28.06 -24.63 7.90
N GLU A 28 27.86 -25.08 9.14
CA GLU A 28 27.98 -26.50 9.51
C GLU A 28 26.91 -27.34 8.80
N ILE A 29 25.66 -26.87 8.83
CA ILE A 29 24.53 -27.55 8.20
C ILE A 29 24.69 -27.58 6.67
N GLY A 30 25.11 -26.46 6.07
CA GLY A 30 25.27 -26.26 4.63
C GLY A 30 26.69 -26.44 4.12
N TYR A 31 27.49 -27.32 4.74
CA TYR A 31 28.91 -27.52 4.43
C TYR A 31 29.18 -27.79 2.94
N LYS A 32 28.26 -28.46 2.24
CA LYS A 32 28.42 -28.81 0.82
C LYS A 32 28.18 -27.60 -0.08
N GLU A 33 27.31 -26.70 0.34
CA GLU A 33 26.86 -25.53 -0.40
C GLU A 33 27.78 -24.31 -0.19
N THR A 34 28.78 -24.40 0.69
CA THR A 34 29.72 -23.28 0.97
C THR A 34 30.62 -22.92 -0.22
N ASP A 35 30.58 -23.68 -1.31
CA ASP A 35 31.35 -23.40 -2.53
C ASP A 35 30.97 -22.05 -3.17
N CYS A 36 29.77 -21.53 -2.87
CA CYS A 36 29.36 -20.18 -3.24
C CYS A 36 30.27 -19.08 -2.68
N PHE A 37 31.01 -19.36 -1.60
CA PHE A 37 31.94 -18.41 -0.99
C PHE A 37 33.35 -18.41 -1.60
N SER A 38 33.65 -19.34 -2.50
CA SER A 38 34.96 -19.45 -3.15
C SER A 38 35.42 -18.16 -3.84
N ILE A 39 34.47 -17.40 -4.40
CA ILE A 39 34.71 -16.11 -5.08
C ILE A 39 35.18 -15.00 -4.12
N LEU A 40 34.85 -15.11 -2.83
CA LEU A 40 35.20 -14.12 -1.81
C LEU A 40 36.55 -14.40 -1.15
N LEU A 41 37.15 -15.56 -1.39
CA LEU A 41 38.37 -16.02 -0.74
C LEU A 41 39.53 -16.12 -1.74
N PRO A 42 40.79 -16.08 -1.27
CA PRO A 42 41.95 -16.35 -2.12
C PRO A 42 41.86 -17.73 -2.79
N ALA A 43 42.45 -17.87 -3.97
CA ALA A 43 42.42 -19.11 -4.74
C ALA A 43 42.87 -20.32 -3.88
N ASN A 44 42.11 -21.41 -3.95
CA ASN A 44 42.29 -22.65 -3.18
C ASN A 44 42.15 -22.56 -1.65
N ALA A 45 41.91 -21.38 -1.06
CA ALA A 45 41.79 -21.25 0.40
C ALA A 45 40.62 -22.07 0.98
N LEU A 46 39.46 -22.06 0.31
CA LEU A 46 38.29 -22.85 0.74
C LEU A 46 38.54 -24.36 0.62
N ASN A 47 39.20 -24.80 -0.46
CA ASN A 47 39.52 -26.21 -0.69
C ASN A 47 40.53 -26.72 0.34
N GLN A 48 41.53 -25.91 0.66
CA GLN A 48 42.50 -26.21 1.71
C GLN A 48 41.82 -26.28 3.08
N LEU A 49 40.90 -25.35 3.39
CA LEU A 49 40.13 -25.40 4.62
C LEU A 49 39.27 -26.67 4.75
N LYS A 50 38.61 -27.08 3.65
CA LYS A 50 37.84 -28.34 3.60
C LYS A 50 38.71 -29.58 3.78
N LEU A 51 39.99 -29.53 3.36
CA LEU A 51 40.95 -30.61 3.59
C LEU A 51 41.45 -30.63 5.03
N ASP A 52 41.77 -29.47 5.61
CA ASP A 52 42.31 -29.33 6.96
C ASP A 52 41.29 -29.65 8.06
N CYS A 53 39.99 -29.41 7.79
CA CYS A 53 38.91 -29.58 8.75
C CYS A 53 37.94 -30.73 8.42
N LYS A 54 38.38 -31.70 7.60
CA LYS A 54 37.53 -32.74 6.96
C LYS A 54 36.62 -33.54 7.89
N LEU A 55 36.91 -33.60 9.20
CA LEU A 55 36.15 -34.33 10.22
C LEU A 55 35.57 -33.44 11.33
N ASP A 56 35.83 -32.12 11.29
CA ASP A 56 35.42 -31.18 12.33
C ASP A 56 34.69 -29.99 11.69
N LEU A 57 33.37 -30.12 11.58
CA LEU A 57 32.50 -29.11 10.97
C LEU A 57 32.46 -27.82 11.80
N SER A 58 32.62 -27.89 13.11
CA SER A 58 32.58 -26.72 13.99
C SER A 58 33.86 -25.88 13.89
N ARG A 59 35.01 -26.56 13.77
CA ARG A 59 36.26 -25.90 13.43
C ARG A 59 36.22 -25.32 12.01
N PHE A 60 35.63 -26.06 11.05
CA PHE A 60 35.44 -25.56 9.69
C PHE A 60 34.60 -24.28 9.66
N SER A 61 33.44 -24.26 10.31
CA SER A 61 32.51 -23.12 10.29
C SER A 61 33.11 -21.87 10.93
N SER A 62 33.83 -22.05 12.03
CA SER A 62 34.52 -20.98 12.74
C SER A 62 35.65 -20.37 11.91
N GLU A 63 36.45 -21.20 11.25
CA GLU A 63 37.57 -20.76 10.44
C GLU A 63 37.11 -20.19 9.09
N LEU A 64 36.04 -20.74 8.50
CA LEU A 64 35.37 -20.18 7.32
C LEU A 64 34.84 -18.78 7.62
N TRP A 65 34.14 -18.60 8.75
CA TRP A 65 33.68 -17.28 9.18
C TRP A 65 34.85 -16.30 9.35
N ARG A 66 35.96 -16.73 9.98
CA ARG A 66 37.17 -15.91 10.15
C ARG A 66 37.73 -15.46 8.80
N LEU A 67 37.87 -16.37 7.84
CA LEU A 67 38.38 -16.05 6.50
C LEU A 67 37.44 -15.10 5.75
N LEU A 68 36.13 -15.33 5.82
CA LEU A 68 35.14 -14.50 5.14
C LEU A 68 35.05 -13.10 5.74
N PHE A 69 34.98 -12.99 7.07
CA PHE A 69 34.83 -11.71 7.75
C PHE A 69 36.08 -10.82 7.59
N HIS A 70 37.26 -11.42 7.40
CA HIS A 70 38.52 -10.73 7.14
C HIS A 70 38.94 -10.68 5.66
N ALA A 71 38.09 -11.14 4.74
CA ALA A 71 38.39 -11.11 3.31
C ALA A 71 38.54 -9.68 2.79
N PRO A 72 39.44 -9.42 1.83
CA PRO A 72 39.63 -8.10 1.24
C PRO A 72 38.42 -7.63 0.42
N THR A 73 37.62 -8.54 -0.14
CA THR A 73 36.44 -8.27 -0.96
C THR A 73 35.14 -8.36 -0.16
N ARG A 74 34.95 -7.47 0.81
CA ARG A 74 33.76 -7.48 1.71
C ARG A 74 32.45 -7.03 1.05
N GLY A 75 32.51 -6.31 -0.07
CA GLY A 75 31.33 -5.70 -0.72
C GLY A 75 30.26 -6.70 -1.17
N GLY A 76 30.64 -7.96 -1.42
CA GLY A 76 29.70 -9.04 -1.78
C GLY A 76 29.33 -9.98 -0.63
N LEU A 77 29.99 -9.88 0.52
CA LEU A 77 29.90 -10.87 1.60
C LEU A 77 28.49 -11.00 2.16
N TYR A 78 27.83 -9.88 2.43
CA TYR A 78 26.47 -9.87 2.96
C TYR A 78 25.49 -10.54 2.00
N GLN A 79 25.55 -10.21 0.70
CA GLN A 79 24.68 -10.80 -0.32
C GLN A 79 24.93 -12.30 -0.50
N SER A 80 26.20 -12.73 -0.48
CA SER A 80 26.55 -14.14 -0.54
C SER A 80 26.05 -14.92 0.68
N VAL A 81 26.08 -14.32 1.88
CA VAL A 81 25.54 -14.96 3.10
C VAL A 81 24.02 -15.02 3.08
N ILE A 82 23.33 -13.96 2.65
CA ILE A 82 21.87 -13.96 2.46
C ILE A 82 21.47 -15.04 1.45
N HIS A 83 22.17 -15.10 0.31
CA HIS A 83 21.93 -16.12 -0.70
C HIS A 83 22.14 -17.53 -0.12
N PHE A 84 23.27 -17.77 0.54
CA PHE A 84 23.57 -19.05 1.17
C PHE A 84 22.48 -19.47 2.18
N VAL A 85 22.08 -18.58 3.09
CA VAL A 85 21.04 -18.87 4.10
C VAL A 85 19.68 -19.14 3.43
N SER A 86 19.40 -18.51 2.29
CA SER A 86 18.17 -18.72 1.52
C SER A 86 18.08 -20.08 0.80
N LEU A 87 19.20 -20.79 0.63
CA LEU A 87 19.22 -22.12 0.00
C LEU A 87 18.58 -23.21 0.88
N PHE A 88 18.41 -22.95 2.17
CA PHE A 88 17.87 -23.89 3.15
C PHE A 88 16.44 -23.49 3.54
N GLY A 89 15.53 -24.45 3.73
CA GLY A 89 14.08 -24.24 3.88
C GLY A 89 13.59 -23.67 5.24
N ARG A 90 12.28 -23.82 5.55
CA ARG A 90 11.49 -23.14 6.62
C ARG A 90 12.13 -22.86 8.01
N LYS A 91 13.23 -23.50 8.43
CA LYS A 91 13.93 -23.21 9.70
C LYS A 91 14.96 -22.07 9.60
N THR A 92 15.36 -21.65 8.40
CA THR A 92 16.27 -20.51 8.18
C THR A 92 15.56 -19.18 7.95
N SER A 93 14.22 -19.18 7.86
CA SER A 93 13.43 -17.97 7.67
C SER A 93 13.58 -16.98 8.83
N ASP A 94 13.77 -17.46 10.06
CA ASP A 94 13.99 -16.61 11.24
C ASP A 94 15.35 -15.89 11.18
N LEU A 95 16.43 -16.61 10.86
CA LEU A 95 17.76 -16.00 10.69
C LEU A 95 17.78 -15.07 9.47
N LEU A 96 17.10 -15.43 8.38
CA LEU A 96 16.96 -14.56 7.22
C LEU A 96 16.22 -13.26 7.58
N CYS A 97 15.13 -13.35 8.36
CA CYS A 97 14.41 -12.18 8.88
C CYS A 97 15.30 -11.29 9.77
N LYS A 98 16.11 -11.90 10.64
CA LYS A 98 17.08 -11.20 11.51
C LYS A 98 18.17 -10.50 10.72
N LEU A 99 18.74 -11.16 9.70
CA LEU A 99 19.81 -10.61 8.86
C LEU A 99 19.30 -9.50 7.94
N GLN A 100 18.07 -9.60 7.43
CA GLN A 100 17.46 -8.62 6.54
C GLN A 100 16.87 -7.39 7.27
N LEU A 101 16.86 -7.40 8.60
CA LEU A 101 16.23 -6.36 9.44
C LEU A 101 14.80 -6.03 8.98
N ASN A 102 13.98 -7.05 8.72
CA ASN A 102 12.58 -6.88 8.33
C ASN A 102 11.75 -6.48 9.56
N SER A 103 11.80 -5.20 9.93
CA SER A 103 10.93 -4.58 10.92
C SER A 103 10.64 -3.15 10.48
N SER A 104 9.46 -2.64 10.82
CA SER A 104 8.88 -1.35 10.40
C SER A 104 9.89 -0.19 10.31
N ALA A 105 9.61 0.78 9.42
CA ALA A 105 10.48 1.92 9.11
C ALA A 105 11.07 2.67 10.34
N ASN A 106 10.41 2.60 11.50
CA ASN A 106 10.88 3.20 12.77
C ASN A 106 11.97 2.38 13.47
N VAL A 107 11.94 1.04 13.44
CA VAL A 107 13.02 0.16 13.97
C VAL A 107 14.30 0.37 13.19
N ARG A 108 14.15 0.57 11.87
CA ARG A 108 15.26 0.79 10.94
C ARG A 108 16.00 2.10 11.19
N CYS A 109 15.47 3.05 11.95
CA CYS A 109 16.16 4.32 12.21
C CYS A 109 17.12 4.21 13.40
N LEU A 110 16.65 3.84 14.59
CA LEU A 110 17.50 3.80 15.80
C LEU A 110 18.49 2.64 15.82
N LEU A 111 18.06 1.43 15.41
CA LEU A 111 18.97 0.28 15.36
C LEU A 111 20.12 0.53 14.40
N THR A 112 19.81 1.08 13.22
CA THR A 112 20.81 1.41 12.20
C THR A 112 21.76 2.50 12.67
N LEU A 113 21.27 3.49 13.43
CA LEU A 113 22.11 4.53 14.03
C LEU A 113 23.05 3.97 15.11
N ALA A 114 22.54 3.10 15.98
CA ALA A 114 23.36 2.46 17.02
C ALA A 114 24.42 1.50 16.44
N LEU A 115 24.05 0.72 15.42
CA LEU A 115 24.96 -0.22 14.74
C LEU A 115 25.97 0.46 13.81
N LYS A 116 25.75 1.72 13.42
CA LYS A 116 26.73 2.49 12.64
C LYS A 116 28.06 2.64 13.37
N GLU A 117 28.02 2.79 14.70
CA GLU A 117 29.19 2.83 15.58
C GLU A 117 29.31 1.53 16.41
N TYR A 118 29.01 0.38 15.82
CA TYR A 118 28.94 -0.91 16.52
C TYR A 118 30.19 -1.27 17.35
N ASN A 119 31.40 -1.02 16.83
CA ASN A 119 32.63 -1.26 17.61
C ASN A 119 32.72 -0.37 18.86
N ARG A 120 32.26 0.88 18.77
CA ARG A 120 32.21 1.81 19.90
C ARG A 120 31.11 1.41 20.89
N LEU A 121 29.97 0.94 20.41
CA LEU A 121 28.91 0.35 21.25
C LEU A 121 29.46 -0.81 22.08
N LEU A 122 30.18 -1.76 21.45
CA LEU A 122 30.78 -2.90 22.15
C LEU A 122 31.83 -2.48 23.19
N SER A 123 32.59 -1.40 22.94
CA SER A 123 33.59 -0.92 23.90
C SER A 123 32.97 -0.17 25.08
N VAL A 124 31.92 0.61 24.82
CA VAL A 124 31.29 1.50 25.81
C VAL A 124 30.28 0.75 26.69
N MET A 125 29.52 -0.20 26.14
CA MET A 125 28.47 -0.90 26.88
C MET A 125 29.04 -1.85 27.94
N ASN A 126 28.72 -1.61 29.22
CA ASN A 126 28.88 -2.59 30.29
C ASN A 126 27.61 -3.45 30.37
N PRO A 127 27.68 -4.75 30.05
CA PRO A 127 26.49 -5.60 29.97
C PRO A 127 25.81 -5.79 31.33
N TYR A 128 26.55 -5.86 32.43
CA TYR A 128 25.97 -6.07 33.76
C TYR A 128 25.18 -4.85 34.23
N VAL A 129 25.76 -3.66 34.05
CA VAL A 129 25.09 -2.40 34.40
C VAL A 129 23.87 -2.15 33.50
N VAL A 130 23.96 -2.45 32.20
CA VAL A 130 22.78 -2.37 31.32
C VAL A 130 21.70 -3.32 31.79
N MET A 131 22.04 -4.58 32.09
CA MET A 131 21.04 -5.58 32.47
C MET A 131 20.34 -5.23 33.77
N ASP A 132 21.08 -4.79 34.78
CA ASP A 132 20.55 -4.31 36.06
C ASP A 132 19.59 -3.13 35.83
N LYS A 133 20.05 -2.13 35.07
CA LYS A 133 19.28 -0.92 34.79
C LYS A 133 18.03 -1.18 33.96
N LEU A 134 18.08 -2.08 32.98
CA LEU A 134 16.90 -2.50 32.22
C LEU A 134 15.93 -3.32 33.09
N SER A 135 16.44 -4.17 33.97
CA SER A 135 15.61 -4.98 34.87
C SER A 135 14.87 -4.12 35.89
N ASP A 136 15.48 -3.03 36.35
CA ASP A 136 14.84 -2.02 37.21
C ASP A 136 13.72 -1.24 36.51
N MET A 137 13.77 -1.11 35.17
CA MET A 137 12.77 -0.36 34.41
C MET A 137 11.47 -1.14 34.19
N ASP A 138 11.56 -2.44 33.93
CA ASP A 138 10.40 -3.28 33.64
C ASP A 138 10.67 -4.74 34.03
N ALA A 139 9.74 -5.34 34.76
CA ALA A 139 9.80 -6.74 35.20
C ALA A 139 9.95 -7.74 34.02
N THR A 140 9.51 -7.35 32.82
CA THR A 140 9.64 -8.15 31.59
C THR A 140 11.10 -8.27 31.14
N TYR A 141 11.90 -7.22 31.30
CA TYR A 141 13.35 -7.30 31.06
C TYR A 141 14.01 -8.23 32.05
N ALA A 142 13.64 -8.12 33.34
CA ALA A 142 14.24 -8.93 34.40
C ALA A 142 14.11 -10.43 34.12
N VAL A 143 12.95 -10.91 33.66
CA VAL A 143 12.72 -12.34 33.38
C VAL A 143 13.67 -12.87 32.31
N VAL A 144 13.83 -12.15 31.21
CA VAL A 144 14.63 -12.60 30.05
C VAL A 144 16.13 -12.36 30.28
N LEU A 145 16.51 -11.23 30.87
CA LEU A 145 17.92 -10.89 31.13
C LEU A 145 18.51 -11.77 32.24
N ASN A 146 17.71 -12.19 33.24
CA ASN A 146 18.16 -13.16 34.24
C ASN A 146 18.45 -14.53 33.63
N ASP A 147 17.67 -14.98 32.63
CA ASP A 147 17.96 -16.23 31.91
C ASP A 147 19.26 -16.12 31.08
N ILE A 148 19.55 -14.94 30.51
CA ILE A 148 20.82 -14.67 29.82
C ILE A 148 21.99 -14.67 30.81
N ALA A 149 21.84 -14.01 31.96
CA ALA A 149 22.86 -13.95 33.01
C ALA A 149 23.16 -15.35 33.58
N MET A 150 22.13 -16.15 33.84
CA MET A 150 22.31 -17.54 34.27
C MET A 150 23.02 -18.39 33.22
N LYS A 151 22.66 -18.23 31.93
CA LYS A 151 23.33 -18.93 30.83
C LYS A 151 24.76 -18.45 30.60
N SER A 152 25.08 -17.19 30.90
CA SER A 152 26.44 -16.65 30.78
C SER A 152 27.37 -17.19 31.85
N ASP A 153 26.89 -17.27 33.08
CA ASP A 153 27.65 -17.82 34.21
C ASP A 153 27.93 -19.31 34.03
N LEU A 154 26.98 -20.06 33.48
CA LEU A 154 27.14 -21.48 33.18
C LEU A 154 28.07 -21.76 31.98
N ARG A 155 28.26 -20.80 31.07
CA ARG A 155 29.01 -20.98 29.80
C ARG A 155 30.30 -20.16 29.70
N ASN A 156 30.68 -19.42 30.74
CA ASN A 156 31.84 -18.51 30.74
C ASN A 156 31.88 -17.60 29.49
N LEU A 157 30.74 -16.96 29.17
CA LEU A 157 30.65 -16.12 27.98
C LEU A 157 31.57 -14.89 28.08
N SER A 158 32.21 -14.53 26.96
CA SER A 158 32.98 -13.29 26.88
C SER A 158 32.08 -12.07 27.04
N ARG A 159 32.65 -10.94 27.51
CA ARG A 159 31.93 -9.65 27.61
C ARG A 159 31.22 -9.30 26.30
N THR A 160 31.89 -9.48 25.17
CA THR A 160 31.34 -9.19 23.83
C THR A 160 30.18 -10.12 23.49
N SER A 161 30.28 -11.42 23.82
CA SER A 161 29.20 -12.38 23.60
C SER A 161 27.95 -12.03 24.41
N LEU A 162 28.13 -11.57 25.65
CA LEU A 162 27.04 -11.14 26.51
C LEU A 162 26.33 -9.89 25.96
N ILE A 163 27.10 -8.89 25.48
CA ILE A 163 26.53 -7.71 24.81
C ILE A 163 25.71 -8.12 23.59
N LYS A 164 26.25 -9.01 22.73
CA LYS A 164 25.51 -9.53 21.57
C LYS A 164 24.19 -10.21 21.97
N SER A 165 24.19 -11.03 23.02
CA SER A 165 22.96 -11.69 23.51
C SER A 165 21.91 -10.69 24.01
N ILE A 166 22.32 -9.61 24.69
CA ILE A 166 21.40 -8.54 25.09
C ILE A 166 20.80 -7.88 23.84
N LEU A 167 21.62 -7.51 22.87
CA LEU A 167 21.18 -6.85 21.63
C LEU A 167 20.23 -7.72 20.80
N GLN A 168 20.45 -9.04 20.77
CA GLN A 168 19.59 -10.01 20.08
C GLN A 168 18.19 -10.14 20.70
N CYS A 169 18.02 -9.79 21.99
CA CYS A 169 16.75 -9.90 22.70
C CYS A 169 15.88 -8.65 22.60
N LEU A 170 16.46 -7.49 22.29
CA LEU A 170 15.74 -6.21 22.19
C LEU A 170 14.51 -6.24 21.27
N PRO A 171 14.55 -6.87 20.07
CA PRO A 171 13.37 -7.00 19.22
C PRO A 171 12.18 -7.68 19.89
N ILE A 172 12.40 -8.51 20.91
CA ILE A 172 11.35 -9.24 21.65
C ILE A 172 10.54 -8.27 22.53
N PHE A 173 11.17 -7.23 23.07
CA PHE A 173 10.55 -6.27 24.00
C PHE A 173 9.91 -5.07 23.30
N GLY A 174 9.83 -5.09 21.96
CA GLY A 174 9.18 -4.04 21.18
C GLY A 174 10.05 -2.80 20.93
N LEU A 175 9.43 -1.81 20.29
CA LEU A 175 10.11 -0.63 19.73
C LEU A 175 10.83 0.23 20.78
N ASP A 176 10.27 0.28 21.98
CA ASP A 176 10.69 1.15 23.07
C ASP A 176 11.95 0.63 23.80
N SER A 177 12.28 -0.65 23.60
CA SER A 177 13.43 -1.29 24.23
C SER A 177 14.77 -0.71 23.81
N TRP A 178 14.86 -0.17 22.59
CA TRP A 178 16.06 0.52 22.12
C TRP A 178 16.27 1.85 22.82
N TRP A 179 15.20 2.58 23.15
CA TRP A 179 15.30 3.80 23.95
C TRP A 179 15.73 3.49 25.37
N ASN A 180 15.18 2.43 25.97
CA ASN A 180 15.56 1.98 27.30
C ASN A 180 17.02 1.51 27.34
N LEU A 181 17.50 0.82 26.29
CA LEU A 181 18.92 0.45 26.16
C LEU A 181 19.82 1.68 26.11
N LEU A 182 19.52 2.65 25.25
CA LEU A 182 20.35 3.86 25.11
C LEU A 182 20.38 4.66 26.42
N TYR A 183 19.26 4.76 27.13
CA TYR A 183 19.23 5.36 28.45
C TYR A 183 20.04 4.58 29.49
N ALA A 184 19.96 3.24 29.48
CA ALA A 184 20.78 2.39 30.34
C ALA A 184 22.27 2.54 30.05
N ILE A 185 22.68 2.73 28.79
CA ILE A 185 24.07 3.03 28.38
C ILE A 185 24.50 4.43 28.84
N GLN A 186 23.62 5.44 28.67
CA GLN A 186 23.90 6.81 29.13
C GLN A 186 24.14 6.87 30.64
N CYS A 187 23.41 6.08 31.42
CA CYS A 187 23.55 6.03 32.87
C CYS A 187 24.87 5.42 33.37
N GLN A 188 25.74 4.91 32.48
CA GLN A 188 27.00 4.23 32.87
C GLN A 188 28.17 5.18 33.11
N GLY A 189 28.07 6.44 32.69
CA GLY A 189 29.12 7.45 32.86
C GLY A 189 29.34 8.32 31.62
N SER A 190 30.41 9.11 31.64
CA SER A 190 30.74 10.09 30.58
C SER A 190 30.83 9.47 29.19
N ASP A 191 31.46 8.30 29.08
CA ASP A 191 31.70 7.64 27.78
C ASP A 191 30.40 7.09 27.17
N GLY A 192 29.48 6.63 28.04
CA GLY A 192 28.13 6.21 27.68
C GLY A 192 27.28 7.37 27.19
N GLU A 193 27.32 8.49 27.91
CA GLU A 193 26.63 9.72 27.54
C GLU A 193 27.16 10.32 26.23
N GLU A 194 28.47 10.32 26.02
CA GLU A 194 29.09 10.79 24.79
C GLU A 194 28.67 9.93 23.58
N TYR A 195 28.68 8.60 23.73
CA TYR A 195 28.20 7.68 22.70
C TYR A 195 26.70 7.89 22.41
N VAL A 196 25.86 7.95 23.43
CA VAL A 196 24.41 8.09 23.24
C VAL A 196 24.07 9.42 22.55
N ASN A 197 24.78 10.50 22.90
CA ASN A 197 24.61 11.79 22.21
C ASN A 197 25.19 11.82 20.79
N SER A 198 26.19 10.98 20.46
CA SER A 198 26.65 10.84 19.08
C SER A 198 25.66 10.07 18.21
N VAL A 199 24.93 9.11 18.79
CA VAL A 199 23.87 8.35 18.12
C VAL A 199 22.58 9.15 18.00
N VAL A 200 22.14 9.80 19.09
CA VAL A 200 20.92 10.63 19.15
C VAL A 200 21.24 11.96 19.87
N PRO A 201 21.39 13.07 19.13
CA PRO A 201 21.66 14.37 19.75
C PRO A 201 20.54 14.80 20.70
N LYS A 202 20.91 15.30 21.89
CA LYS A 202 19.97 15.73 22.95
C LYS A 202 19.09 14.58 23.49
N PHE A 203 19.63 13.36 23.53
CA PHE A 203 18.88 12.18 23.95
C PHE A 203 18.15 12.35 25.29
N SER A 204 18.79 12.92 26.32
CA SER A 204 18.18 13.10 27.65
C SER A 204 16.87 13.88 27.60
N TYR A 205 16.80 14.94 26.78
CA TYR A 205 15.60 15.75 26.61
C TYR A 205 14.46 14.94 25.98
N PHE A 206 14.78 14.14 24.96
CA PHE A 206 13.79 13.28 24.29
C PHE A 206 13.33 12.13 25.18
N TYR A 207 14.27 11.50 25.89
CA TYR A 207 13.97 10.38 26.77
C TYR A 207 13.17 10.81 28.01
N GLU A 208 13.48 11.96 28.62
CA GLU A 208 12.68 12.49 29.74
C GLU A 208 11.26 12.83 29.33
N ARG A 209 11.06 13.37 28.11
CA ARG A 209 9.70 13.60 27.60
C ARG A 209 8.95 12.29 27.35
N LEU A 210 9.61 11.28 26.76
CA LEU A 210 9.04 9.94 26.60
C LEU A 210 8.71 9.30 27.95
N ARG A 211 9.55 9.51 28.96
CA ARG A 211 9.35 9.04 30.33
C ARG A 211 8.18 9.77 31.02
N MET A 212 8.07 11.08 30.88
CA MET A 212 6.93 11.85 31.40
C MET A 212 5.61 11.42 30.78
N GLU A 213 5.59 11.15 29.47
CA GLU A 213 4.43 10.59 28.77
C GLU A 213 4.07 9.17 29.28
N ARG A 214 5.03 8.41 29.83
CA ARG A 214 4.83 7.10 30.47
C ARG A 214 4.39 7.21 31.95
N ASP A 215 4.98 8.14 32.71
CA ASP A 215 4.76 8.35 34.14
C ASP A 215 3.47 9.17 34.44
N GLU A 216 2.94 9.95 33.48
CA GLU A 216 1.63 10.62 33.59
C GLU A 216 0.45 9.64 33.69
N VAL A 217 0.66 8.36 33.38
CA VAL A 217 -0.33 7.29 33.54
C VAL A 217 -0.49 6.87 35.01
N ASP A 218 0.53 7.06 35.87
CA ASP A 218 0.56 6.54 37.26
C ASP A 218 0.30 7.60 38.35
N SER A 219 0.09 8.88 38.01
CA SER A 219 -0.11 9.98 38.99
C SER A 219 -1.54 10.50 39.11
N SER A 220 -2.55 9.65 38.88
CA SER A 220 -3.93 9.98 39.25
C SER A 220 -4.15 9.64 40.73
N GLY A 221 -4.66 10.60 41.51
CA GLY A 221 -5.03 10.38 42.93
C GLY A 221 -6.01 9.21 43.10
N PRO A 222 -6.38 8.83 44.35
CA PRO A 222 -7.17 7.62 44.60
C PRO A 222 -8.41 7.58 43.72
N VAL A 223 -8.50 6.55 42.87
CA VAL A 223 -9.58 6.35 41.92
C VAL A 223 -10.75 5.69 42.64
N PHE A 224 -11.85 6.42 42.80
CA PHE A 224 -13.08 5.88 43.36
C PHE A 224 -13.96 5.32 42.25
N VAL A 225 -14.20 4.02 42.27
CA VAL A 225 -15.06 3.33 41.30
C VAL A 225 -16.47 3.26 41.86
N VAL A 226 -17.43 3.89 41.17
CA VAL A 226 -18.84 3.91 41.53
C VAL A 226 -19.69 3.19 40.48
N ASP A 227 -20.86 2.70 40.88
CA ASP A 227 -21.80 2.02 39.98
C ASP A 227 -22.24 2.93 38.82
N LYS A 228 -22.50 2.35 37.65
CA LYS A 228 -22.91 3.06 36.42
C LYS A 228 -24.16 3.94 36.62
N ASN A 229 -25.02 3.59 37.58
CA ASN A 229 -26.25 4.32 37.88
C ASN A 229 -26.10 5.28 39.08
N CYS A 230 -24.91 5.40 39.68
CA CYS A 230 -24.65 6.33 40.78
C CYS A 230 -24.67 7.77 40.27
N SER A 231 -25.40 8.66 40.95
CA SER A 231 -25.39 10.08 40.58
C SER A 231 -24.03 10.71 40.90
N ILE A 232 -23.64 11.72 40.12
CA ILE A 232 -22.38 12.46 40.34
C ILE A 232 -22.37 13.09 41.74
N SER A 233 -23.52 13.57 42.22
CA SER A 233 -23.68 14.14 43.55
C SER A 233 -23.38 13.13 44.67
N ASP A 234 -23.83 11.88 44.51
CA ASP A 234 -23.57 10.81 45.48
C ASP A 234 -22.11 10.35 45.45
N ALA A 235 -21.49 10.29 44.27
CA ALA A 235 -20.08 9.95 44.10
C ALA A 235 -19.14 11.00 44.74
N VAL A 236 -19.51 12.28 44.68
CA VAL A 236 -18.78 13.38 45.32
C VAL A 236 -18.98 13.39 46.85
N LEU A 237 -20.16 13.01 47.35
CA LEU A 237 -20.43 12.92 48.79
C LEU A 237 -19.71 11.73 49.45
N GLN A 238 -19.55 10.61 48.75
CA GLN A 238 -18.79 9.44 49.24
C GLN A 238 -17.28 9.71 49.34
N SER A 239 -16.75 10.67 48.58
CA SER A 239 -15.31 11.00 48.52
C SER A 239 -14.90 12.11 49.49
N ALA A 240 -15.73 12.38 50.51
CA ALA A 240 -15.60 13.51 51.44
C ALA A 240 -14.23 13.60 52.15
N SER A 241 -13.31 14.34 51.54
CA SER A 241 -12.27 15.09 52.22
C SER A 241 -12.06 16.43 51.51
N LYS A 242 -11.90 17.48 52.31
CA LYS A 242 -12.20 18.88 51.96
C LYS A 242 -11.28 19.45 50.87
N ASN A 243 -11.89 20.24 49.98
CA ASN A 243 -11.26 21.19 49.05
C ASN A 243 -10.21 20.61 48.07
N CYS A 244 -10.62 19.68 47.22
CA CYS A 244 -9.81 19.30 46.05
C CYS A 244 -10.64 19.43 44.76
N CYS A 245 -9.99 19.84 43.67
CA CYS A 245 -10.59 19.83 42.34
C CYS A 245 -10.84 18.39 41.89
N PHE A 246 -12.07 18.05 41.55
CA PHE A 246 -12.42 16.74 40.99
C PHE A 246 -12.30 16.79 39.47
N LYS A 247 -11.65 15.77 38.89
CA LYS A 247 -11.69 15.51 37.45
C LYS A 247 -12.40 14.18 37.23
N VAL A 248 -13.48 14.19 36.45
CA VAL A 248 -14.19 12.98 36.03
C VAL A 248 -13.56 12.53 34.73
N ASN A 249 -12.78 11.46 34.77
CA ASN A 249 -12.17 10.90 33.57
C ASN A 249 -13.15 9.92 32.91
N LEU A 250 -13.59 10.25 31.70
CA LEU A 250 -14.47 9.42 30.88
C LEU A 250 -13.70 8.59 29.85
N GLN A 251 -12.37 8.67 29.81
CA GLN A 251 -11.54 7.87 28.91
C GLN A 251 -11.14 6.56 29.57
N TYR A 252 -11.48 5.45 28.90
CA TYR A 252 -11.43 4.10 29.42
C TYR A 252 -10.18 3.33 28.96
N ASP A 253 -9.21 4.04 28.39
CA ASP A 253 -8.29 3.44 27.41
C ASP A 253 -6.87 3.24 27.93
N LEU A 254 -6.67 3.33 29.24
CA LEU A 254 -5.38 3.13 29.91
C LEU A 254 -5.38 1.99 30.96
N PHE A 255 -6.42 1.17 31.05
CA PHE A 255 -6.39 -0.04 31.91
C PHE A 255 -6.21 -1.32 31.07
N PRO A 256 -5.34 -2.26 31.47
CA PRO A 256 -5.25 -3.56 30.82
C PRO A 256 -6.57 -4.30 30.99
N SER A 257 -7.15 -4.75 29.87
CA SER A 257 -8.44 -5.42 29.84
C SER A 257 -8.34 -6.80 30.50
N LEU A 258 -8.62 -6.84 31.81
CA LEU A 258 -9.16 -8.03 32.45
C LEU A 258 -10.50 -8.34 31.79
N SER A 259 -10.47 -9.34 30.88
CA SER A 259 -11.61 -10.02 30.27
C SER A 259 -12.77 -9.10 29.86
N LYS A 260 -12.68 -8.48 28.68
CA LYS A 260 -13.85 -7.91 28.00
C LYS A 260 -13.96 -8.46 26.60
N ALA A 261 -14.53 -9.67 26.53
CA ALA A 261 -15.53 -9.90 25.52
C ALA A 261 -16.63 -8.83 25.70
N ASN A 262 -17.03 -8.20 24.60
CA ASN A 262 -18.12 -7.22 24.46
C ASN A 262 -17.87 -5.79 24.97
N CYS A 263 -17.17 -4.96 24.19
CA CYS A 263 -17.49 -3.53 24.06
C CYS A 263 -16.79 -2.88 22.84
N ASP A 264 -17.25 -3.21 21.63
CA ASP A 264 -16.94 -2.43 20.41
C ASP A 264 -17.98 -1.31 20.25
N SER A 265 -17.74 -0.13 20.80
CA SER A 265 -18.43 1.14 20.46
C SER A 265 -17.75 2.30 21.19
N ALA A 266 -17.53 3.43 20.49
CA ALA A 266 -17.21 4.77 21.05
C ALA A 266 -15.78 5.34 20.90
N ARG A 267 -15.07 5.07 19.78
CA ARG A 267 -13.93 5.91 19.36
C ARG A 267 -13.94 6.39 17.90
N GLY A 268 -14.70 5.73 17.02
CA GLY A 268 -15.01 6.23 15.67
C GLY A 268 -16.46 6.72 15.56
N GLU A 269 -16.80 7.41 14.48
CA GLU A 269 -18.23 7.60 14.16
C GLU A 269 -18.90 6.23 14.05
N PRO A 270 -20.02 6.00 14.75
CA PRO A 270 -20.64 4.69 14.74
C PRO A 270 -21.20 4.41 13.34
N LEU A 271 -20.74 3.31 12.75
CA LEU A 271 -21.20 2.84 11.46
C LEU A 271 -22.47 2.03 11.67
N PHE A 272 -23.62 2.60 11.29
CA PHE A 272 -24.89 1.90 11.30
C PHE A 272 -25.33 1.63 9.87
N LEU A 273 -25.32 0.35 9.48
CA LEU A 273 -25.88 -0.07 8.22
C LEU A 273 -27.40 -0.20 8.33
N ARG A 274 -28.10 0.18 7.26
CA ARG A 274 -29.53 -0.10 7.09
C ARG A 274 -29.75 -1.58 6.81
N SER A 275 -30.97 -2.09 7.00
CA SER A 275 -31.27 -3.51 6.81
C SER A 275 -30.90 -4.02 5.41
N TYR A 276 -31.08 -3.21 4.37
CA TYR A 276 -30.66 -3.59 3.02
C TYR A 276 -29.14 -3.54 2.82
N GLN A 277 -28.42 -2.70 3.57
CA GLN A 277 -26.96 -2.61 3.51
C GLN A 277 -26.32 -3.78 4.26
N GLU A 278 -26.90 -4.19 5.39
CA GLU A 278 -26.55 -5.43 6.11
C GLU A 278 -26.67 -6.65 5.18
N GLU A 279 -27.79 -6.76 4.46
CA GLU A 279 -28.00 -7.80 3.44
C GLU A 279 -26.95 -7.75 2.33
N LEU A 280 -26.56 -6.57 1.87
CA LEU A 280 -25.54 -6.42 0.85
C LEU A 280 -24.14 -6.85 1.34
N ALA A 281 -23.82 -6.57 2.60
CA ALA A 281 -22.52 -6.84 3.21
C ALA A 281 -22.30 -8.33 3.55
N GLU A 282 -23.36 -9.07 3.86
CA GLU A 282 -23.32 -10.43 4.42
C GLU A 282 -22.35 -11.38 3.68
N PRO A 283 -22.39 -11.55 2.33
CA PRO A 283 -21.51 -12.50 1.66
C PRO A 283 -20.03 -12.13 1.79
N ALA A 284 -19.71 -10.84 1.60
CA ALA A 284 -18.35 -10.35 1.73
C ALA A 284 -17.84 -10.42 3.17
N ARG A 285 -18.70 -10.20 4.17
CA ARG A 285 -18.37 -10.39 5.59
C ARG A 285 -18.05 -11.85 5.94
N ASN A 286 -18.48 -12.82 5.12
CA ASN A 286 -18.15 -14.23 5.28
C ASN A 286 -16.84 -14.63 4.56
N GLY A 287 -16.15 -13.67 3.94
CA GLY A 287 -14.90 -13.87 3.22
C GLY A 287 -15.07 -14.28 1.75
N GLU A 288 -16.28 -14.21 1.20
CA GLU A 288 -16.55 -14.56 -0.20
C GLU A 288 -16.15 -13.42 -1.15
N ASN A 289 -15.60 -13.77 -2.31
CA ASN A 289 -15.33 -12.80 -3.37
C ASN A 289 -16.66 -12.32 -3.97
N THR A 290 -16.99 -11.05 -3.76
CA THR A 290 -18.35 -10.55 -3.89
C THR A 290 -18.42 -9.28 -4.74
N ILE A 291 -19.41 -9.19 -5.63
CA ILE A 291 -19.83 -7.91 -6.22
C ILE A 291 -21.09 -7.43 -5.51
N VAL A 292 -21.01 -6.27 -4.87
CA VAL A 292 -22.14 -5.53 -4.32
C VAL A 292 -22.77 -4.70 -5.45
N CYS A 293 -23.95 -5.10 -5.90
CA CYS A 293 -24.70 -4.44 -6.95
C CYS A 293 -25.93 -3.74 -6.35
N ALA A 294 -25.88 -2.42 -6.28
CA ALA A 294 -26.97 -1.61 -5.71
C ALA A 294 -27.00 -0.17 -6.29
N PRO A 295 -28.19 0.45 -6.44
CA PRO A 295 -28.35 1.75 -7.10
C PRO A 295 -27.42 2.86 -6.59
N THR A 296 -27.17 3.88 -7.41
CA THR A 296 -26.39 5.06 -6.98
C THR A 296 -27.10 5.77 -5.81
N GLY A 297 -26.33 6.30 -4.86
CA GLY A 297 -26.88 6.97 -3.68
C GLY A 297 -27.35 6.03 -2.54
N CYS A 298 -27.36 4.72 -2.72
CA CYS A 298 -27.77 3.78 -1.66
C CYS A 298 -26.70 3.55 -0.56
N GLY A 299 -25.55 4.22 -0.65
CA GLY A 299 -24.46 4.12 0.34
C GLY A 299 -23.57 2.89 0.18
N LYS A 300 -23.25 2.46 -1.05
CA LYS A 300 -22.29 1.36 -1.32
C LYS A 300 -20.95 1.55 -0.59
N THR A 301 -20.44 2.78 -0.50
CA THR A 301 -19.21 3.07 0.25
C THR A 301 -19.33 2.68 1.73
N LEU A 302 -20.48 2.90 2.39
CA LEU A 302 -20.67 2.50 3.79
C LEU A 302 -20.65 0.97 3.96
N VAL A 303 -21.21 0.25 2.98
CA VAL A 303 -21.11 -1.21 2.91
C VAL A 303 -19.65 -1.66 2.80
N ALA A 304 -18.85 -1.00 1.95
CA ALA A 304 -17.41 -1.30 1.88
C ALA A 304 -16.65 -0.97 3.17
N VAL A 305 -16.92 0.17 3.82
CA VAL A 305 -16.31 0.53 5.11
C VAL A 305 -16.56 -0.58 6.13
N ASP A 306 -17.79 -1.08 6.22
CA ASP A 306 -18.18 -2.14 7.14
C ASP A 306 -17.44 -3.46 6.84
N ILE A 307 -17.39 -3.88 5.57
CA ILE A 307 -16.66 -5.08 5.15
C ILE A 307 -15.17 -4.94 5.49
N ILE A 308 -14.57 -3.78 5.21
CA ILE A 308 -13.17 -3.48 5.53
C ILE A 308 -12.94 -3.55 7.04
N GLN A 309 -13.82 -2.95 7.84
CA GLN A 309 -13.73 -2.94 9.28
C GLN A 309 -13.75 -4.37 9.84
N LYS A 310 -14.73 -5.19 9.42
CA LYS A 310 -14.81 -6.59 9.83
C LYS A 310 -13.57 -7.38 9.40
N HIS A 311 -13.15 -7.21 8.15
CA HIS A 311 -11.94 -7.86 7.62
C HIS A 311 -10.72 -7.55 8.47
N LEU A 312 -10.49 -6.29 8.85
CA LEU A 312 -9.36 -5.89 9.68
C LEU A 312 -9.47 -6.39 11.14
N ILE A 313 -10.66 -6.35 11.73
CA ILE A 313 -10.90 -6.85 13.11
C ILE A 313 -10.64 -8.35 13.22
N GLU A 314 -11.08 -9.13 12.22
CA GLU A 314 -10.81 -10.56 12.18
C GLU A 314 -9.32 -10.87 12.09
N GLY A 315 -8.58 -10.10 11.27
CA GLY A 315 -7.13 -10.23 11.19
C GLY A 315 -6.45 -9.96 12.52
N TYR A 316 -6.83 -8.85 13.16
CA TYR A 316 -6.34 -8.49 14.49
C TYR A 316 -6.61 -9.61 15.52
N SER A 317 -7.84 -10.14 15.53
CA SER A 317 -8.26 -11.22 16.44
C SER A 317 -7.46 -12.52 16.22
N ARG A 318 -7.03 -12.77 14.99
CA ARG A 318 -6.22 -13.94 14.61
C ARG A 318 -4.71 -13.68 14.63
N LYS A 319 -4.27 -12.46 15.01
CA LYS A 319 -2.87 -12.01 14.91
C LYS A 319 -2.29 -12.10 13.48
N GLU A 320 -3.15 -11.90 12.48
CA GLU A 320 -2.80 -11.85 11.07
C GLU A 320 -2.63 -10.38 10.62
N SER A 321 -1.54 -10.08 9.93
CA SER A 321 -1.38 -8.78 9.26
C SER A 321 -2.30 -8.71 8.04
N ARG A 322 -3.36 -7.90 8.12
CA ARG A 322 -4.27 -7.64 7.00
C ARG A 322 -4.06 -6.23 6.45
N LYS A 323 -4.10 -6.12 5.14
CA LYS A 323 -3.95 -4.85 4.40
C LYS A 323 -4.99 -4.75 3.31
N VAL A 324 -5.54 -3.55 3.12
CA VAL A 324 -6.63 -3.28 2.19
C VAL A 324 -6.19 -2.27 1.14
N CYS A 325 -6.47 -2.56 -0.13
CA CYS A 325 -6.35 -1.62 -1.23
C CYS A 325 -7.74 -1.27 -1.75
N PHE A 326 -8.08 0.02 -1.74
CA PHE A 326 -9.32 0.55 -2.30
C PHE A 326 -9.00 1.28 -3.60
N LEU A 327 -9.51 0.76 -4.71
CA LEU A 327 -9.26 1.25 -6.05
C LEU A 327 -10.42 2.12 -6.55
N VAL A 328 -10.09 3.31 -7.02
CA VAL A 328 -11.04 4.29 -7.59
C VAL A 328 -10.61 4.72 -8.98
N THR A 329 -11.58 5.03 -9.84
CA THR A 329 -11.34 5.34 -11.26
C THR A 329 -10.79 6.75 -11.50
N ASN A 330 -11.05 7.72 -10.60
CA ASN A 330 -10.61 9.11 -10.76
C ASN A 330 -10.10 9.71 -9.44
N THR A 331 -9.20 10.70 -9.52
CA THR A 331 -8.59 11.42 -8.41
C THR A 331 -9.60 12.19 -7.54
N THR A 332 -10.68 12.72 -8.11
CA THR A 332 -11.74 13.38 -7.32
C THR A 332 -12.43 12.39 -6.37
N PHE A 333 -12.73 11.19 -6.86
CA PHE A 333 -13.29 10.12 -6.02
C PHE A 333 -12.26 9.61 -5.01
N LEU A 334 -10.97 9.64 -5.33
CA LEU A 334 -9.92 9.24 -4.40
C LEU A 334 -9.97 10.03 -3.09
N GLU A 335 -9.98 11.36 -3.16
CA GLU A 335 -10.06 12.20 -1.96
C GLU A 335 -11.37 11.96 -1.20
N GLN A 336 -12.50 11.90 -1.92
CA GLN A 336 -13.80 11.67 -1.33
C GLN A 336 -13.87 10.33 -0.57
N GLN A 337 -13.47 9.23 -1.21
CA GLN A 337 -13.51 7.90 -0.58
C GLN A 337 -12.49 7.79 0.55
N THR A 338 -11.30 8.41 0.41
CA THR A 338 -10.30 8.46 1.48
C THR A 338 -10.86 9.14 2.72
N ASN A 339 -11.55 10.27 2.57
CA ASN A 339 -12.15 10.99 3.69
C ASN A 339 -13.25 10.18 4.38
N VAL A 340 -14.09 9.48 3.61
CA VAL A 340 -15.11 8.58 4.18
C VAL A 340 -14.47 7.43 4.95
N LEU A 341 -13.45 6.76 4.39
CA LEU A 341 -12.75 5.67 5.07
C LEU A 341 -12.07 6.17 6.35
N LYS A 342 -11.40 7.32 6.30
CA LYS A 342 -10.78 7.95 7.47
C LYS A 342 -11.79 8.19 8.59
N LYS A 343 -12.94 8.77 8.26
CA LYS A 343 -14.04 9.07 9.19
C LYS A 343 -14.43 7.87 10.07
N TYR A 344 -14.47 6.68 9.47
CA TYR A 344 -14.94 5.46 10.14
C TYR A 344 -13.84 4.50 10.57
N LEU A 345 -12.60 4.61 10.07
CA LEU A 345 -11.54 3.63 10.32
C LEU A 345 -10.29 4.23 11.00
N GLU A 346 -10.04 5.54 10.88
CA GLU A 346 -8.77 6.16 11.30
C GLU A 346 -8.59 6.17 12.82
N TYR A 347 -9.65 5.91 13.59
CA TYR A 347 -9.56 5.75 15.05
C TYR A 347 -8.78 4.49 15.48
N ARG A 348 -8.59 3.52 14.58
CA ARG A 348 -7.92 2.23 14.87
C ARG A 348 -6.90 1.80 13.81
N TRP A 349 -7.01 2.27 12.57
CA TRP A 349 -6.16 1.87 11.45
C TRP A 349 -5.64 3.06 10.65
N ILE A 350 -4.44 2.97 10.11
CA ILE A 350 -3.84 4.03 9.30
C ILE A 350 -4.45 4.01 7.90
N VAL A 351 -5.16 5.08 7.52
CA VAL A 351 -5.80 5.23 6.21
C VAL A 351 -5.14 6.35 5.40
N LYS A 352 -4.72 6.05 4.17
CA LYS A 352 -4.10 7.06 3.29
C LYS A 352 -4.56 6.93 1.84
N GLY A 353 -4.75 8.05 1.16
CA GLY A 353 -5.01 8.10 -0.28
C GLY A 353 -3.80 8.62 -1.03
N ILE A 354 -3.47 8.04 -2.19
CA ILE A 354 -2.37 8.49 -3.05
C ILE A 354 -2.84 8.50 -4.51
N SER A 355 -2.67 9.64 -5.16
CA SER A 355 -2.75 9.80 -6.61
C SER A 355 -1.38 10.12 -7.20
N GLY A 356 -1.25 10.07 -8.53
CA GLY A 356 -0.05 10.48 -9.25
C GLY A 356 0.41 11.91 -8.96
N ALA A 357 -0.49 12.81 -8.55
CA ALA A 357 -0.16 14.19 -8.18
C ALA A 357 0.39 14.34 -6.75
N THR A 358 0.18 13.33 -5.89
CA THR A 358 0.55 13.36 -4.47
C THR A 358 1.77 12.49 -4.14
N VAL A 359 2.44 11.93 -5.16
CA VAL A 359 3.62 11.08 -4.97
C VAL A 359 4.77 11.95 -4.47
N SER A 360 5.13 11.80 -3.19
CA SER A 360 6.32 12.38 -2.56
C SER A 360 7.61 11.72 -3.08
N SER A 361 8.79 12.19 -2.65
CA SER A 361 10.07 11.51 -2.90
C SER A 361 10.13 10.06 -2.39
N THR A 362 9.23 9.66 -1.47
CA THR A 362 9.12 8.29 -0.97
C THR A 362 8.46 7.36 -2.00
N PRO A 363 9.03 6.17 -2.27
CA PRO A 363 8.44 5.17 -3.16
C PRO A 363 7.03 4.75 -2.72
N VAL A 364 6.10 4.61 -3.67
CA VAL A 364 4.70 4.25 -3.43
C VAL A 364 4.58 2.91 -2.68
N ALA A 365 5.43 1.93 -3.02
CA ALA A 365 5.47 0.63 -2.36
C ALA A 365 5.74 0.74 -0.85
N ASP A 366 6.60 1.66 -0.43
CA ASP A 366 6.92 1.85 0.99
C ASP A 366 5.78 2.54 1.73
N ILE A 367 5.08 3.46 1.05
CA ILE A 367 3.87 4.06 1.61
C ILE A 367 2.81 2.99 1.83
N ILE A 368 2.56 2.12 0.83
CA ILE A 368 1.64 0.99 0.94
C ILE A 368 2.01 0.08 2.12
N ARG A 369 3.30 -0.20 2.34
CA ARG A 369 3.76 -1.02 3.48
C ARG A 369 3.46 -0.37 4.83
N SER A 370 3.55 0.95 4.93
CA SER A 370 3.37 1.71 6.18
C SER A 370 1.92 1.97 6.62
N VAL A 371 0.91 1.65 5.81
CA VAL A 371 -0.51 1.92 6.11
C VAL A 371 -1.35 0.63 6.13
N ASP A 372 -2.48 0.62 6.84
CA ASP A 372 -3.40 -0.53 6.89
C ASP A 372 -4.38 -0.53 5.71
N VAL A 373 -4.88 0.66 5.35
CA VAL A 373 -5.82 0.89 4.25
C VAL A 373 -5.24 1.95 3.32
N ILE A 374 -5.08 1.59 2.04
CA ILE A 374 -4.62 2.51 1.00
C ILE A 374 -5.71 2.73 -0.05
N VAL A 375 -5.93 3.98 -0.44
CA VAL A 375 -6.79 4.35 -1.57
C VAL A 375 -5.93 4.78 -2.75
N LEU A 376 -6.07 4.11 -3.90
CA LEU A 376 -5.22 4.30 -5.08
C LEU A 376 -6.05 4.44 -6.36
N THR A 377 -5.47 5.11 -7.36
CA THR A 377 -5.91 4.92 -8.75
C THR A 377 -5.31 3.62 -9.30
N PRO A 378 -6.01 2.89 -10.18
CA PRO A 378 -5.54 1.59 -10.66
C PRO A 378 -4.22 1.69 -11.43
N GLN A 379 -4.03 2.75 -12.22
CA GLN A 379 -2.77 2.94 -12.96
C GLN A 379 -1.58 3.10 -12.02
N LEU A 380 -1.74 3.75 -10.87
CA LEU A 380 -0.66 3.89 -9.89
C LEU A 380 -0.27 2.53 -9.29
N LEU A 381 -1.25 1.68 -9.01
CA LEU A 381 -1.00 0.31 -8.56
C LEU A 381 -0.30 -0.51 -9.65
N ILE A 382 -0.74 -0.43 -10.90
CA ILE A 382 -0.09 -1.11 -12.05
C ILE A 382 1.38 -0.71 -12.16
N ASN A 383 1.65 0.60 -12.15
CA ASN A 383 3.01 1.14 -12.22
C ASN A 383 3.87 0.62 -11.07
N THR A 384 3.30 0.55 -9.85
CA THR A 384 4.00 0.03 -8.66
C THR A 384 4.30 -1.47 -8.79
N LEU A 385 3.40 -2.25 -9.39
CA LEU A 385 3.60 -3.69 -9.64
C LEU A 385 4.58 -3.97 -10.80
N GLU A 386 4.73 -3.03 -11.74
CA GLU A 386 5.60 -3.13 -12.91
C GLU A 386 6.99 -2.55 -12.71
N MET A 387 7.21 -1.77 -11.65
CA MET A 387 8.54 -1.30 -11.28
C MET A 387 9.46 -2.49 -11.05
N LYS A 388 10.30 -2.76 -12.04
CA LYS A 388 11.45 -3.64 -11.98
C LYS A 388 12.64 -2.74 -11.73
N ASP A 389 13.12 -2.67 -10.50
CA ASP A 389 14.45 -2.14 -10.26
C ASP A 389 15.46 -3.29 -10.46
N PRO A 390 16.20 -3.33 -11.58
CA PRO A 390 17.15 -4.41 -11.86
C PRO A 390 18.32 -4.45 -10.86
N LEU A 391 18.49 -3.41 -10.03
CA LEU A 391 19.58 -3.31 -9.05
C LEU A 391 19.12 -3.50 -7.60
N ASN A 392 17.82 -3.66 -7.33
CA ASN A 392 17.30 -3.73 -5.97
C ASN A 392 16.17 -4.75 -5.80
N PHE A 393 16.52 -6.03 -5.60
CA PHE A 393 15.55 -7.12 -5.37
C PHE A 393 14.72 -6.96 -4.08
N SER A 394 15.02 -6.00 -3.20
CA SER A 394 14.22 -5.73 -1.99
C SER A 394 13.01 -4.82 -2.24
N SER A 395 12.94 -4.16 -3.41
CA SER A 395 11.86 -3.25 -3.77
C SER A 395 10.66 -3.94 -4.43
N PHE A 396 10.75 -5.25 -4.75
CA PHE A 396 9.67 -6.00 -5.40
C PHE A 396 8.37 -5.89 -4.60
N PHE A 397 7.42 -5.16 -5.17
CA PHE A 397 6.09 -5.00 -4.64
C PHE A 397 5.18 -6.06 -5.27
N SER A 398 4.70 -6.99 -4.46
CA SER A 398 3.77 -8.03 -4.91
C SER A 398 2.34 -7.65 -4.56
N LEU A 399 1.39 -7.99 -5.45
CA LEU A 399 -0.04 -7.84 -5.19
C LEU A 399 -0.46 -8.62 -3.93
N SER A 400 0.23 -9.72 -3.59
CA SER A 400 0.04 -10.53 -2.38
C SER A 400 0.29 -9.78 -1.06
N THR A 401 0.79 -8.53 -1.12
CA THR A 401 0.88 -7.64 0.04
C THR A 401 -0.51 -7.27 0.58
N PHE A 402 -1.53 -7.30 -0.28
CA PHE A 402 -2.91 -7.05 0.10
C PHE A 402 -3.63 -8.32 0.50
N THR A 403 -4.63 -8.16 1.35
CA THR A 403 -5.56 -9.23 1.78
C THR A 403 -7.00 -8.94 1.34
N LEU A 404 -7.29 -7.70 0.97
CA LEU A 404 -8.58 -7.30 0.39
C LEU A 404 -8.33 -6.25 -0.70
N LEU A 405 -8.83 -6.51 -1.91
CA LEU A 405 -8.93 -5.52 -2.98
C LEU A 405 -10.39 -5.08 -3.12
N VAL A 406 -10.61 -3.77 -3.06
CA VAL A 406 -11.93 -3.16 -3.26
C VAL A 406 -11.91 -2.38 -4.57
N PHE A 407 -12.83 -2.68 -5.48
CA PHE A 407 -12.97 -2.02 -6.78
C PHE A 407 -14.25 -1.18 -6.79
N ASP A 408 -14.10 0.15 -6.78
CA ASP A 408 -15.21 1.06 -7.05
C ASP A 408 -15.52 1.09 -8.55
N GLU A 409 -16.80 1.16 -8.93
CA GLU A 409 -17.25 0.96 -10.31
C GLU A 409 -16.67 -0.28 -11.01
N ALA A 410 -16.83 -1.43 -10.33
CA ALA A 410 -16.29 -2.73 -10.72
C ALA A 410 -16.70 -3.21 -12.12
N HIS A 411 -17.78 -2.67 -12.72
CA HIS A 411 -18.20 -2.99 -14.08
C HIS A 411 -17.16 -2.59 -15.15
N HIS A 412 -16.17 -1.75 -14.82
CA HIS A 412 -15.05 -1.46 -15.68
C HIS A 412 -14.03 -2.60 -15.80
N THR A 413 -14.16 -3.70 -15.05
CA THR A 413 -13.22 -4.83 -15.10
C THR A 413 -13.45 -5.71 -16.33
N ASN A 414 -13.27 -5.11 -17.49
CA ASN A 414 -13.39 -5.75 -18.79
C ASN A 414 -12.35 -5.18 -19.77
N ASP A 415 -12.09 -5.91 -20.85
CA ASP A 415 -11.18 -5.51 -21.92
C ASP A 415 -9.79 -5.08 -21.38
N ASN A 416 -9.24 -3.98 -21.91
CA ASN A 416 -7.92 -3.46 -21.52
C ASN A 416 -7.99 -2.44 -20.38
N HIS A 417 -9.08 -2.41 -19.60
CA HIS A 417 -9.18 -1.47 -18.49
C HIS A 417 -8.13 -1.80 -17.39
N PRO A 418 -7.54 -0.79 -16.72
CA PRO A 418 -6.56 -0.99 -15.65
C PRO A 418 -6.98 -1.99 -14.55
N TYR A 419 -8.27 -2.08 -14.23
CA TYR A 419 -8.78 -3.10 -13.30
C TYR A 419 -8.55 -4.52 -13.81
N ASN A 420 -8.78 -4.76 -15.11
CA ASN A 420 -8.60 -6.08 -15.69
C ASN A 420 -7.10 -6.47 -15.70
N VAL A 421 -6.20 -5.51 -15.96
CA VAL A 421 -4.74 -5.73 -15.88
C VAL A 421 -4.29 -6.11 -14.46
N ILE A 422 -4.88 -5.49 -13.42
CA ILE A 422 -4.61 -5.88 -12.02
C ILE A 422 -5.12 -7.29 -11.75
N MET A 423 -6.30 -7.63 -12.27
CA MET A 423 -6.89 -8.96 -12.11
C MET A 423 -6.13 -10.05 -12.87
N ASP A 424 -5.57 -9.76 -14.04
CA ASP A 424 -4.70 -10.69 -14.77
C ASP A 424 -3.47 -11.05 -13.94
N LYS A 425 -2.87 -10.06 -13.24
CA LYS A 425 -1.77 -10.30 -12.30
C LYS A 425 -2.23 -11.16 -11.12
N TYR A 426 -3.43 -10.94 -10.59
CA TYR A 426 -4.02 -11.77 -9.54
C TYR A 426 -4.17 -13.23 -10.01
N HIS A 427 -4.76 -13.47 -11.19
CA HIS A 427 -4.93 -14.82 -11.74
C HIS A 427 -3.59 -15.52 -11.93
N CYS A 428 -2.58 -14.82 -12.46
CA CYS A 428 -1.22 -15.35 -12.57
C CYS A 428 -0.63 -15.79 -11.20
N LEU A 429 -0.88 -15.02 -10.13
CA LEU A 429 -0.42 -15.38 -8.79
C LEU A 429 -1.19 -16.58 -8.20
N LYS A 430 -2.50 -16.64 -8.46
CA LYS A 430 -3.39 -17.74 -8.05
C LYS A 430 -2.98 -19.05 -8.73
N GLU A 431 -2.77 -19.05 -10.05
CA GLU A 431 -2.32 -20.22 -10.82
C GLU A 431 -0.95 -20.74 -10.36
N ARG A 432 -0.04 -19.84 -9.95
CA ARG A 432 1.27 -20.19 -9.41
C ARG A 432 1.24 -20.69 -7.96
N GLY A 433 0.07 -20.74 -7.32
CA GLY A 433 -0.07 -21.14 -5.92
C GLY A 433 0.54 -20.14 -4.92
N LEU A 434 0.78 -18.89 -5.33
CA LEU A 434 1.29 -17.83 -4.47
C LEU A 434 0.17 -17.14 -3.69
N ILE A 435 -1.08 -17.33 -4.12
CA ILE A 435 -2.29 -16.99 -3.37
C ILE A 435 -2.99 -18.31 -3.05
N ILE A 436 -2.80 -18.80 -1.82
CA ILE A 436 -3.37 -20.08 -1.37
C ILE A 436 -4.67 -19.79 -0.63
N SER A 437 -5.80 -20.19 -1.22
CA SER A 437 -7.10 -20.19 -0.55
C SER A 437 -7.01 -20.95 0.78
N GLY A 438 -7.38 -20.26 1.88
CA GLY A 438 -7.44 -20.84 3.23
C GLY A 438 -6.20 -20.65 4.11
N VAL A 439 -5.07 -20.15 3.59
CA VAL A 439 -3.87 -19.85 4.41
C VAL A 439 -3.61 -18.35 4.53
N HIS A 440 -3.85 -17.59 3.44
CA HIS A 440 -3.96 -16.13 3.48
C HIS A 440 -5.29 -15.74 2.82
N PRO A 441 -6.21 -15.07 3.54
CA PRO A 441 -7.47 -14.64 2.93
C PRO A 441 -7.17 -13.46 2.00
N PHE A 442 -6.99 -13.76 0.71
CA PHE A 442 -7.01 -12.74 -0.33
C PHE A 442 -8.43 -12.65 -0.86
N GLN A 443 -9.11 -11.55 -0.55
CA GLN A 443 -10.50 -11.32 -0.89
C GLN A 443 -10.63 -10.21 -1.95
N ILE A 444 -11.65 -10.34 -2.79
CA ILE A 444 -12.01 -9.35 -3.81
C ILE A 444 -13.43 -8.85 -3.56
N LEU A 445 -13.58 -7.54 -3.48
CA LEU A 445 -14.86 -6.85 -3.37
C LEU A 445 -15.03 -5.91 -4.55
N GLY A 446 -16.04 -6.15 -5.38
CA GLY A 446 -16.48 -5.20 -6.40
C GLY A 446 -17.70 -4.41 -5.94
N MET A 447 -17.79 -3.13 -6.29
CA MET A 447 -18.97 -2.31 -6.06
C MET A 447 -19.44 -1.70 -7.37
N THR A 448 -20.73 -1.78 -7.65
CA THR A 448 -21.28 -1.04 -8.79
C THR A 448 -22.78 -0.79 -8.67
N ALA A 449 -23.29 0.19 -9.42
CA ALA A 449 -24.71 0.39 -9.59
C ALA A 449 -25.33 -0.59 -10.60
N SER A 450 -24.56 -1.00 -11.61
CA SER A 450 -24.99 -1.91 -12.66
C SER A 450 -23.78 -2.59 -13.27
N LEU A 451 -23.90 -3.89 -13.55
CA LEU A 451 -22.88 -4.64 -14.30
C LEU A 451 -22.94 -4.37 -15.81
N GLY A 452 -24.03 -3.76 -16.29
CA GLY A 452 -24.29 -3.61 -17.70
C GLY A 452 -24.54 -4.95 -18.42
N ILE A 453 -24.76 -4.86 -19.73
CA ILE A 453 -24.94 -6.02 -20.62
C ILE A 453 -23.99 -5.97 -21.81
N GLY A 454 -23.01 -5.06 -21.80
CA GLY A 454 -22.13 -4.80 -22.93
C GLY A 454 -22.90 -4.51 -24.22
N LYS A 455 -22.54 -5.21 -25.29
CA LYS A 455 -23.20 -5.13 -26.62
C LYS A 455 -24.29 -6.19 -26.82
N ALA A 456 -24.76 -6.84 -25.74
CA ALA A 456 -25.72 -7.93 -25.83
C ALA A 456 -27.06 -7.44 -26.39
N LYS A 457 -27.61 -8.23 -27.33
CA LYS A 457 -28.95 -8.03 -27.89
C LYS A 457 -29.96 -9.08 -27.39
N THR A 458 -29.46 -10.13 -26.74
CA THR A 458 -30.24 -11.27 -26.22
C THR A 458 -29.99 -11.40 -24.72
N ALA A 459 -30.91 -12.08 -24.02
CA ALA A 459 -30.76 -12.35 -22.60
C ALA A 459 -29.57 -13.31 -22.33
N GLU A 460 -29.35 -14.29 -23.20
CA GLU A 460 -28.22 -15.22 -23.07
C GLU A 460 -26.88 -14.49 -23.18
N ASP A 461 -26.74 -13.57 -24.14
CA ASP A 461 -25.50 -12.81 -24.29
C ASP A 461 -25.28 -11.84 -23.13
N ALA A 462 -26.35 -11.29 -22.54
CA ALA A 462 -26.27 -10.49 -21.33
C ALA A 462 -25.76 -11.31 -20.14
N VAL A 463 -26.27 -12.55 -19.98
CA VAL A 463 -25.78 -13.47 -18.93
C VAL A 463 -24.30 -13.80 -19.14
N LYS A 464 -23.87 -14.08 -20.37
CA LYS A 464 -22.45 -14.33 -20.68
C LYS A 464 -21.58 -13.13 -20.32
N HIS A 465 -22.03 -11.91 -20.61
CA HIS A 465 -21.31 -10.70 -20.26
C HIS A 465 -21.13 -10.56 -18.73
N ILE A 466 -22.21 -10.78 -17.97
CA ILE A 466 -22.16 -10.75 -16.49
C ILE A 466 -21.20 -11.83 -15.96
N ILE A 467 -21.27 -13.05 -16.50
CA ILE A 467 -20.37 -14.15 -16.12
C ILE A 467 -18.91 -13.79 -16.43
N SER A 468 -18.65 -13.14 -17.57
CA SER A 468 -17.30 -12.69 -17.94
C SER A 468 -16.73 -11.72 -16.91
N ILE A 469 -17.50 -10.71 -16.48
CA ILE A 469 -17.04 -9.77 -15.45
C ILE A 469 -16.77 -10.52 -14.13
N CYS A 470 -17.65 -11.45 -13.75
CA CYS A 470 -17.45 -12.25 -12.54
C CYS A 470 -16.19 -13.12 -12.63
N ALA A 471 -15.92 -13.73 -13.79
CA ALA A 471 -14.71 -14.52 -14.01
C ALA A 471 -13.44 -13.67 -13.97
N ASN A 472 -13.45 -12.50 -14.64
CA ASN A 472 -12.34 -11.55 -14.61
C ASN A 472 -11.97 -11.17 -13.17
N MET A 473 -12.98 -10.91 -12.33
CA MET A 473 -12.80 -10.51 -10.92
C MET A 473 -12.71 -11.67 -9.92
N ASP A 474 -12.76 -12.93 -10.37
CA ASP A 474 -12.80 -14.12 -9.49
C ASP A 474 -13.93 -14.11 -8.44
N ILE A 475 -15.13 -13.70 -8.86
CA ILE A 475 -16.30 -13.48 -8.01
C ILE A 475 -17.13 -14.74 -7.91
N SER A 476 -17.48 -15.11 -6.67
CA SER A 476 -18.39 -16.22 -6.37
C SER A 476 -19.82 -15.75 -6.14
N VAL A 477 -20.02 -14.52 -5.68
CA VAL A 477 -21.36 -14.01 -5.29
C VAL A 477 -21.63 -12.61 -5.86
N ILE A 478 -22.79 -12.45 -6.50
CA ILE A 478 -23.36 -11.13 -6.80
C ILE A 478 -24.40 -10.80 -5.72
N SER A 479 -24.02 -9.92 -4.80
CA SER A 479 -24.86 -9.45 -3.70
C SER A 479 -25.79 -8.33 -4.18
N ARG A 480 -27.10 -8.55 -4.04
CA ARG A 480 -28.18 -7.60 -4.39
C ARG A 480 -29.27 -7.67 -3.35
N VAL A 481 -29.98 -6.57 -3.12
CA VAL A 481 -31.10 -6.53 -2.19
C VAL A 481 -32.25 -7.39 -2.70
N ARG A 482 -32.70 -8.36 -1.90
CA ARG A 482 -33.84 -9.24 -2.15
C ARG A 482 -34.83 -9.23 -1.00
N LYS A 483 -34.35 -9.31 0.24
CA LYS A 483 -35.17 -9.36 1.45
C LYS A 483 -35.69 -7.97 1.83
N ASN A 484 -34.83 -6.95 1.74
CA ASN A 484 -35.12 -5.60 2.24
C ASN A 484 -35.44 -4.57 1.14
N VAL A 485 -36.11 -5.00 0.06
CA VAL A 485 -36.41 -4.12 -1.09
C VAL A 485 -37.24 -2.90 -0.67
N GLY A 486 -38.24 -3.09 0.20
CA GLY A 486 -39.07 -2.00 0.70
C GLY A 486 -38.29 -0.93 1.48
N ASP A 487 -37.17 -1.30 2.12
CA ASP A 487 -36.31 -0.34 2.80
C ASP A 487 -35.41 0.41 1.79
N LEU A 488 -34.87 -0.30 0.80
CA LEU A 488 -34.10 0.31 -0.29
C LEU A 488 -34.93 1.36 -1.06
N CYS A 489 -36.20 1.08 -1.36
CA CYS A 489 -37.09 1.98 -2.10
C CYS A 489 -37.31 3.33 -1.40
N LYS A 490 -37.12 3.43 -0.08
CA LYS A 490 -37.21 4.72 0.65
C LYS A 490 -36.05 5.66 0.32
N PHE A 491 -34.92 5.12 -0.12
CA PHE A 491 -33.68 5.86 -0.39
C PHE A 491 -33.34 5.94 -1.87
N SER A 492 -33.95 5.08 -2.70
CA SER A 492 -33.81 5.06 -4.15
C SER A 492 -35.19 5.27 -4.79
N GLY A 493 -35.54 6.51 -5.06
CA GLY A 493 -36.77 6.83 -5.78
C GLY A 493 -36.68 6.36 -7.23
N MET A 494 -37.55 5.43 -7.64
CA MET A 494 -37.77 5.16 -9.06
C MET A 494 -38.55 6.34 -9.64
N THR A 495 -37.88 7.18 -10.42
CA THR A 495 -38.56 8.18 -11.24
C THR A 495 -39.22 7.48 -12.43
N SER A 496 -40.48 7.80 -12.71
CA SER A 496 -41.14 7.34 -13.93
C SER A 496 -40.59 8.12 -15.12
N ASP A 497 -39.92 7.43 -16.04
CA ASP A 497 -39.48 8.03 -17.29
C ASP A 497 -40.70 8.38 -18.15
N SER A 498 -40.79 9.64 -18.60
CA SER A 498 -41.81 10.07 -19.56
C SER A 498 -41.16 10.33 -20.92
N ILE A 499 -41.48 9.50 -21.91
CA ILE A 499 -41.06 9.72 -23.30
C ILE A 499 -42.15 10.55 -23.97
N LYS A 500 -41.82 11.77 -24.38
CA LYS A 500 -42.69 12.60 -25.21
C LYS A 500 -42.13 12.65 -26.62
N LEU A 501 -42.83 12.03 -27.56
CA LEU A 501 -42.54 12.18 -28.98
C LEU A 501 -42.89 13.62 -29.38
N VAL A 502 -41.92 14.35 -29.91
CA VAL A 502 -42.13 15.71 -30.44
C VAL A 502 -41.98 15.64 -31.95
N GLU A 503 -43.00 16.08 -32.68
CA GLU A 503 -42.91 16.22 -34.13
C GLU A 503 -41.91 17.32 -34.49
N THR A 504 -40.96 16.97 -35.34
CA THR A 504 -39.86 17.84 -35.72
C THR A 504 -40.06 18.41 -37.12
N ALA A 505 -40.65 19.61 -37.21
CA ALA A 505 -40.89 20.32 -38.48
C ALA A 505 -39.63 21.03 -39.04
N HIS A 506 -38.42 20.61 -38.66
CA HIS A 506 -37.18 21.33 -39.01
C HIS A 506 -36.94 21.39 -40.51
N LYS A 507 -37.33 20.34 -41.23
CA LYS A 507 -37.21 20.24 -42.70
C LYS A 507 -38.14 21.19 -43.45
N HIS A 508 -39.11 21.81 -42.76
CA HIS A 508 -40.02 22.83 -43.30
C HIS A 508 -39.68 24.23 -42.79
N HIS A 509 -38.67 24.35 -41.92
CA HIS A 509 -38.28 25.63 -41.35
C HIS A 509 -37.38 26.37 -42.33
N GLU A 510 -37.72 27.62 -42.67
CA GLU A 510 -36.98 28.43 -43.65
C GLU A 510 -35.48 28.53 -43.35
N LEU A 511 -35.11 28.72 -42.08
CA LEU A 511 -33.71 28.69 -41.65
C LEU A 511 -32.95 27.42 -42.07
N PHE A 512 -33.57 26.24 -42.03
CA PHE A 512 -32.91 25.00 -42.44
C PHE A 512 -32.54 25.03 -43.92
N HIS A 513 -33.43 25.55 -44.78
CA HIS A 513 -33.16 25.70 -46.20
C HIS A 513 -32.09 26.75 -46.47
N ILE A 514 -32.17 27.91 -45.82
CA ILE A 514 -31.16 28.98 -45.93
C ILE A 514 -29.77 28.46 -45.55
N PHE A 515 -29.65 27.79 -44.41
CA PHE A 515 -28.38 27.22 -43.97
C PHE A 515 -27.88 26.14 -44.94
N ASN A 516 -28.75 25.27 -45.43
CA ASN A 516 -28.34 24.21 -46.35
C ASN A 516 -27.85 24.77 -47.70
N ASP A 517 -28.46 25.84 -48.20
CA ASP A 517 -28.04 26.52 -49.43
C ASP A 517 -26.69 27.24 -49.24
N TYR A 518 -26.46 27.87 -48.08
CA TYR A 518 -25.15 28.44 -47.76
C TYR A 518 -24.06 27.37 -47.66
N MET A 519 -24.34 26.22 -47.06
CA MET A 519 -23.38 25.11 -46.96
C MET A 519 -23.03 24.56 -48.34
N LYS A 520 -24.02 24.40 -49.24
CA LYS A 520 -23.76 23.99 -50.63
C LYS A 520 -22.85 24.97 -51.37
N LYS A 521 -23.10 26.27 -51.23
CA LYS A 521 -22.25 27.30 -51.84
C LYS A 521 -20.81 27.25 -51.28
N LEU A 522 -20.66 27.02 -49.98
CA LEU A 522 -19.34 26.86 -49.35
C LEU A 522 -18.61 25.62 -49.87
N GLU A 523 -19.31 24.48 -49.97
CA GLU A 523 -18.78 23.24 -50.54
C GLU A 523 -18.35 23.43 -52.00
N GLU A 524 -19.15 24.15 -52.81
CA GLU A 524 -18.81 24.50 -54.19
C GLU A 524 -17.54 25.35 -54.26
N ILE A 525 -17.41 26.40 -53.43
CA ILE A 525 -16.22 27.25 -53.38
C ILE A 525 -14.97 26.46 -52.97
N LEU A 526 -15.10 25.55 -52.00
CA LEU A 526 -14.00 24.69 -51.54
C LEU A 526 -13.58 23.65 -52.59
N LEU A 527 -14.51 23.19 -53.43
CA LEU A 527 -14.23 22.25 -54.51
C LEU A 527 -13.65 22.94 -55.76
N ASP A 528 -14.05 24.20 -56.03
CA ASP A 528 -13.49 25.02 -57.12
C ASP A 528 -12.09 25.53 -56.79
N THR A 529 -11.77 25.68 -55.49
CA THR A 529 -10.40 25.88 -55.00
C THR A 529 -9.61 24.58 -54.98
N LYS A 530 -9.52 23.89 -56.13
CA LYS A 530 -8.36 23.02 -56.38
C LYS A 530 -7.13 23.89 -56.21
N PHE A 531 -6.31 23.59 -55.21
CA PHE A 531 -4.95 24.08 -55.06
C PHE A 531 -4.29 24.12 -56.44
N SER A 532 -4.10 25.32 -56.97
CA SER A 532 -3.16 25.54 -58.06
C SER A 532 -1.79 25.19 -57.49
N GLU A 533 -1.31 23.99 -57.80
CA GLU A 533 0.11 23.66 -57.73
C GLU A 533 0.86 24.59 -58.69
N SER A 534 1.11 25.82 -58.26
CA SER A 534 2.08 26.70 -58.88
C SER A 534 2.75 27.55 -57.81
N SER A 535 4.05 27.31 -57.69
CA SER A 535 5.06 28.16 -57.03
C SER A 535 4.98 28.34 -55.51
N ILE A 536 5.50 27.36 -54.76
CA ILE A 536 6.27 27.65 -53.55
C ILE A 536 7.70 27.19 -53.81
N HIS A 537 8.59 28.13 -54.12
CA HIS A 537 10.02 27.91 -54.02
C HIS A 537 10.36 27.63 -52.55
N THR A 538 10.83 26.43 -52.25
CA THR A 538 11.56 26.14 -51.01
C THR A 538 13.01 26.57 -51.17
N PRO A 539 13.57 27.41 -50.27
CA PRO A 539 15.01 27.44 -50.07
C PRO A 539 15.39 26.21 -49.23
N GLU A 540 16.30 25.42 -49.79
CA GLU A 540 17.17 24.44 -49.11
C GLU A 540 16.54 23.15 -48.56
N GLY A 541 16.57 22.12 -49.43
CA GLY A 541 17.20 20.84 -49.09
C GLY A 541 16.45 19.88 -48.17
N THR A 542 15.49 19.12 -48.69
CA THR A 542 15.31 17.69 -48.38
C THR A 542 14.31 17.08 -49.35
N SER A 543 14.80 16.19 -50.21
CA SER A 543 13.97 15.36 -51.08
C SER A 543 13.33 14.23 -50.25
N PHE A 544 12.00 14.16 -50.22
CA PHE A 544 11.31 12.91 -49.87
C PHE A 544 10.51 12.41 -51.07
N LEU A 545 10.94 11.26 -51.60
CA LEU A 545 10.20 10.45 -52.55
C LEU A 545 8.89 10.02 -51.89
N LEU A 546 7.75 10.42 -52.47
CA LEU A 546 6.46 9.77 -52.22
C LEU A 546 6.42 8.50 -53.09
N ASP A 547 6.87 7.38 -52.53
CA ASP A 547 6.59 6.06 -53.10
C ASP A 547 5.09 5.79 -52.97
N ALA A 548 4.39 5.85 -54.11
CA ALA A 548 3.03 5.38 -54.25
C ALA A 548 3.04 3.84 -54.29
N ASN A 549 3.02 3.20 -53.12
CA ASN A 549 2.66 1.78 -53.01
C ASN A 549 1.31 1.64 -52.29
N PRO A 550 0.34 0.92 -52.87
CA PRO A 550 -0.96 0.68 -52.25
C PRO A 550 -0.79 -0.35 -51.11
N LEU A 551 -0.71 0.14 -49.88
CA LEU A 551 -0.76 -0.74 -48.71
C LEU A 551 -2.21 -1.26 -48.54
N GLN A 552 -2.33 -2.58 -48.52
CA GLN A 552 -3.56 -3.35 -48.34
C GLN A 552 -4.37 -2.89 -47.11
N PRO A 553 -5.71 -3.00 -47.15
CA PRO A 553 -6.57 -2.60 -46.04
C PRO A 553 -6.30 -3.46 -44.79
N PRO A 554 -6.11 -2.87 -43.60
CA PRO A 554 -6.09 -3.63 -42.36
C PRO A 554 -7.48 -4.25 -42.12
N LYS A 555 -7.48 -5.53 -41.72
CA LYS A 555 -8.68 -6.36 -41.49
C LYS A 555 -9.63 -5.70 -40.47
N ALA A 556 -10.90 -5.64 -40.85
CA ALA A 556 -11.99 -5.01 -40.11
C ALA A 556 -12.23 -5.65 -38.72
N GLY A 557 -12.00 -4.88 -37.65
CA GLY A 557 -12.71 -5.03 -36.39
C GLY A 557 -14.02 -4.24 -36.46
N ARG A 558 -15.16 -4.93 -36.46
CA ARG A 558 -16.50 -4.31 -36.59
C ARG A 558 -17.04 -3.90 -35.23
N ASP A 559 -17.24 -2.61 -35.04
CA ASP A 559 -18.16 -2.07 -34.04
C ASP A 559 -19.41 -1.49 -34.71
N SER A 560 -20.55 -1.81 -34.11
CA SER A 560 -21.89 -1.58 -34.65
C SER A 560 -22.54 -0.33 -34.06
N GLN A 561 -22.34 0.81 -34.71
CA GLN A 561 -23.45 1.61 -35.23
C GLN A 561 -23.05 1.98 -36.65
N GLY A 562 -23.91 1.68 -37.62
CA GLY A 562 -23.61 1.87 -39.03
C GLY A 562 -23.48 3.35 -39.37
N MET A 563 -22.26 3.88 -39.34
CA MET A 563 -21.72 4.87 -40.27
C MET A 563 -20.21 4.67 -40.35
N THR A 564 -19.72 4.30 -41.54
CA THR A 564 -18.29 4.28 -41.84
C THR A 564 -17.81 5.72 -41.91
N LEU A 565 -17.28 6.27 -40.81
CA LEU A 565 -16.56 7.54 -40.81
C LEU A 565 -15.11 7.26 -41.20
N SER A 566 -14.80 7.49 -42.47
CA SER A 566 -13.43 7.62 -42.95
C SER A 566 -12.85 8.92 -42.37
N TYR A 567 -12.10 8.84 -41.27
CA TYR A 567 -11.37 9.99 -40.75
C TYR A 567 -10.13 10.24 -41.60
N VAL A 568 -10.05 11.42 -42.22
CA VAL A 568 -8.76 11.98 -42.67
C VAL A 568 -8.11 12.58 -41.43
N HIS A 569 -7.06 11.95 -40.91
CA HIS A 569 -6.26 12.51 -39.83
C HIS A 569 -5.34 13.59 -40.42
N LEU A 570 -5.66 14.87 -40.19
CA LEU A 570 -4.72 15.98 -40.39
C LEU A 570 -3.97 16.21 -39.08
N SER A 571 -2.71 15.77 -39.03
CA SER A 571 -1.76 16.07 -37.97
C SER A 571 -1.25 17.51 -38.13
N LEU A 572 -1.58 18.39 -37.19
CA LEU A 572 -0.98 19.73 -37.07
C LEU A 572 0.19 19.65 -36.09
N SER A 573 1.43 19.67 -36.61
CA SER A 573 2.62 19.90 -35.80
C SER A 573 2.82 21.40 -35.56
N GLU A 574 3.30 21.74 -34.36
CA GLU A 574 3.59 23.08 -33.90
C GLU A 574 4.49 23.86 -34.87
N HIS A 575 3.93 24.91 -35.47
CA HIS A 575 4.50 26.24 -35.73
C HIS A 575 3.85 26.86 -36.98
N ILE A 576 3.42 28.13 -36.83
CA ILE A 576 2.99 29.14 -37.83
C ILE A 576 1.46 29.42 -37.92
N VAL A 577 1.12 30.57 -37.31
CA VAL A 577 0.13 31.63 -37.66
C VAL A 577 -1.30 31.21 -38.05
N GLY A 578 -2.23 31.43 -37.10
CA GLY A 578 -3.65 31.16 -37.26
C GLY A 578 -4.42 32.12 -38.16
N PHE A 579 -5.48 31.57 -38.78
CA PHE A 579 -6.60 32.34 -39.32
C PHE A 579 -7.76 32.28 -38.33
N SER A 580 -8.12 33.43 -37.76
CA SER A 580 -9.33 33.62 -36.96
C SER A 580 -10.43 34.18 -37.85
N ILE A 581 -11.44 33.38 -38.20
CA ILE A 581 -12.68 33.89 -38.78
C ILE A 581 -13.55 34.42 -37.62
N LYS A 582 -13.55 35.74 -37.45
CA LYS A 582 -14.31 36.45 -36.42
C LYS A 582 -15.73 36.72 -36.95
N PHE A 583 -16.72 35.92 -36.55
CA PHE A 583 -18.12 36.29 -36.74
C PHE A 583 -18.52 37.33 -35.69
N SER A 584 -18.72 38.58 -36.11
CA SER A 584 -19.33 39.61 -35.25
C SER A 584 -20.85 39.42 -35.28
N CYS A 585 -21.45 39.01 -34.17
CA CYS A 585 -22.90 38.94 -33.99
C CYS A 585 -23.29 39.81 -32.80
N ASP A 586 -23.70 41.06 -33.06
CA ASP A 586 -24.25 42.02 -32.08
C ASP A 586 -25.71 41.69 -31.68
N LEU A 587 -26.03 40.40 -31.49
CA LEU A 587 -27.40 39.93 -31.27
C LEU A 587 -27.50 38.92 -30.11
N PHE A 588 -26.90 39.23 -28.96
CA PHE A 588 -27.13 38.45 -27.73
C PHE A 588 -27.27 39.34 -26.49
N ARG A 589 -28.43 39.99 -26.35
CA ARG A 589 -28.99 40.40 -25.06
C ARG A 589 -30.33 39.69 -24.84
N LYS A 590 -30.26 38.40 -24.49
CA LYS A 590 -31.20 37.67 -23.60
C LYS A 590 -30.77 36.20 -23.48
N PRO A 591 -30.50 35.68 -22.28
CA PRO A 591 -30.05 34.31 -22.07
C PRO A 591 -31.26 33.39 -21.85
N SER A 592 -31.79 32.82 -22.94
CA SER A 592 -32.65 31.64 -22.86
C SER A 592 -32.86 31.11 -24.27
N VAL A 593 -32.70 29.80 -24.45
CA VAL A 593 -33.00 29.03 -25.67
C VAL A 593 -31.89 29.03 -26.74
N PHE A 594 -30.81 28.26 -26.50
CA PHE A 594 -30.16 27.52 -27.59
C PHE A 594 -29.67 26.17 -27.06
N SER A 595 -30.29 25.10 -27.55
CA SER A 595 -29.95 23.72 -27.26
C SER A 595 -28.65 23.31 -27.96
N LYS A 596 -27.78 22.61 -27.22
CA LYS A 596 -26.48 22.05 -27.65
C LYS A 596 -26.46 21.26 -28.99
N GLY A 597 -27.62 20.93 -29.57
CA GLY A 597 -27.74 20.17 -30.82
C GLY A 597 -27.25 20.91 -32.08
N TYR A 598 -27.35 22.24 -32.15
CA TYR A 598 -27.00 22.97 -33.38
C TYR A 598 -25.49 23.11 -33.60
N LEU A 599 -24.69 23.09 -32.53
CA LEU A 599 -23.22 23.17 -32.63
C LEU A 599 -22.60 21.86 -33.16
N TYR A 600 -23.26 20.72 -32.94
CA TYR A 600 -22.71 19.40 -33.26
C TYR A 600 -22.74 19.08 -34.76
N CYS A 601 -23.75 19.60 -35.50
CA CYS A 601 -23.78 19.50 -36.96
C CYS A 601 -22.67 20.31 -37.64
N PHE A 602 -22.10 21.31 -36.95
CA PHE A 602 -21.08 22.19 -37.51
C PHE A 602 -19.71 21.50 -37.66
N PHE A 603 -19.41 20.50 -36.82
CA PHE A 603 -18.12 19.80 -36.82
C PHE A 603 -18.10 18.48 -37.59
N CYS A 604 -19.25 17.92 -37.98
CA CYS A 604 -19.30 16.65 -38.73
C CYS A 604 -19.22 16.81 -40.25
N ARG A 605 -19.17 18.05 -40.77
CA ARG A 605 -19.19 18.34 -42.22
C ARG A 605 -17.93 19.06 -42.72
N LEU A 606 -17.04 19.46 -41.81
CA LEU A 606 -15.62 19.77 -42.10
C LEU A 606 -14.83 18.49 -41.82
#